data_AF-A0A9P8ANY2-F1
#
_entry.id   AF-A0A9P8ANY2-F1
#
_cell.length_a   1.000
_cell.length_b   1.000
_cell.length_c   1.000
_cell.angle_alpha   90.00
_cell.angle_beta   90.00
_cell.angle_gamma   90.00
#
_symmetry.space_group_name_H-M   'P 1'
#
loop_
_entity.id
_entity.type
_entity.pdbx_description
1 polymer ?
#
loop_
_entity_poly.entity_id
_entity_poly.type
_entity_poly.pdbx_seq_one_letter_code
_entity_poly.pdbx_strand_id
1 'polypeptide(L)'
;MPPRRRAPTAQTPTLEDFLKYGRNQTYTTQALASHIQAASGLLPLLGAPADAGPAPIDQYGPSLYINSKTDQIGRDEYIPFLFAQLKDPRIPVNSMNIWHQNFLEARNPPVLMTALSSFPNVCILNIHTIKCNESQFISLVRSYSNLQILETQDIDIREYESSNSAHADPVEAASVAPREIRDGQQGPEIQEISLYIDTTTGWIFLDLFASRRSPVALRNLSKLTLRHRSPVICNDNNFVRRLSRIIRLCPILWEIDIDSFNIGKFHSPPSSPSTSATPSTTSISASSSPARTTRRT
;
A
#
# COMPACT_ATOMS: atom_id res chain seq x y z
N MET A 1 -44.97 47.34 -8.98
CA MET A 1 -43.80 46.90 -8.21
C MET A 1 -43.29 45.59 -8.80
N PRO A 2 -42.03 45.52 -9.25
CA PRO A 2 -41.47 44.26 -9.73
C PRO A 2 -41.26 43.30 -8.53
N PRO A 3 -41.45 41.98 -8.71
CA PRO A 3 -41.24 41.02 -7.64
C PRO A 3 -39.74 40.99 -7.27
N ARG A 4 -39.44 41.23 -5.98
CA ARG A 4 -38.11 40.98 -5.41
C ARG A 4 -37.75 39.52 -5.67
N ARG A 5 -36.77 39.27 -6.54
CA ARG A 5 -36.08 37.98 -6.61
C ARG A 5 -35.57 37.65 -5.21
N ARG A 6 -36.12 36.60 -4.58
CA ARG A 6 -35.52 36.03 -3.37
C ARG A 6 -34.10 35.61 -3.74
N ALA A 7 -33.12 36.09 -2.97
CA ALA A 7 -31.76 35.57 -3.04
C ALA A 7 -31.80 34.05 -2.84
N PRO A 8 -30.95 33.27 -3.53
CA PRO A 8 -30.86 31.84 -3.27
C PRO A 8 -30.57 31.66 -1.78
N THR A 9 -31.44 30.95 -1.08
CA THR A 9 -31.20 30.50 0.29
C THR A 9 -29.88 29.75 0.30
N ALA A 10 -28.91 30.23 1.10
CA ALA A 10 -27.64 29.55 1.29
C ALA A 10 -27.93 28.10 1.69
N GLN A 11 -27.52 27.14 0.86
CA GLN A 11 -27.71 25.73 1.15
C GLN A 11 -26.92 25.38 2.41
N THR A 12 -27.59 24.74 3.37
CA THR A 12 -26.94 24.19 4.56
C THR A 12 -26.00 23.06 4.12
N PRO A 13 -24.72 23.06 4.57
CA PRO A 13 -23.80 21.99 4.23
C PRO A 13 -24.33 20.63 4.70
N THR A 14 -24.14 19.63 3.87
CA THR A 14 -24.47 18.22 4.16
C THR A 14 -23.23 17.48 4.65
N LEU A 15 -23.39 16.24 5.16
CA LEU A 15 -22.24 15.40 5.54
C LEU A 15 -21.25 15.25 4.37
N GLU A 16 -21.74 15.12 3.14
CA GLU A 16 -20.91 14.97 1.95
C GLU A 16 -19.96 16.16 1.74
N ASP A 17 -20.39 17.37 2.08
CA ASP A 17 -19.55 18.58 2.00
C ASP A 17 -18.40 18.56 3.01
N PHE A 18 -18.59 17.91 4.16
CA PHE A 18 -17.55 17.69 5.16
C PHE A 18 -16.65 16.47 4.87
N LEU A 19 -16.92 15.70 3.82
CA LEU A 19 -16.14 14.50 3.48
C LEU A 19 -15.21 14.70 2.28
N LYS A 20 -15.10 15.92 1.72
CA LYS A 20 -14.31 16.20 0.52
C LYS A 20 -13.35 17.36 0.72
N TYR A 21 -12.05 17.08 0.64
CA TYR A 21 -10.98 18.04 0.85
C TYR A 21 -10.03 18.09 -0.35
N GLY A 22 -9.80 19.31 -0.86
CA GLY A 22 -8.96 19.56 -2.03
C GLY A 22 -9.75 19.67 -3.33
N ARG A 23 -9.46 18.82 -4.32
CA ARG A 23 -10.06 18.94 -5.66
C ARG A 23 -11.59 18.78 -5.61
N ASN A 24 -12.30 19.69 -6.27
CA ASN A 24 -13.77 19.71 -6.36
C ASN A 24 -14.50 19.92 -5.02
N GLN A 25 -13.83 20.52 -4.04
CA GLN A 25 -14.47 20.89 -2.78
C GLN A 25 -15.45 22.06 -2.99
N THR A 26 -16.69 21.91 -2.52
CA THR A 26 -17.77 22.91 -2.67
C THR A 26 -17.57 24.14 -1.78
N TYR A 27 -17.20 23.90 -0.52
CA TYR A 27 -17.04 24.93 0.51
C TYR A 27 -15.59 24.98 0.97
N THR A 28 -15.01 26.16 1.18
CA THR A 28 -13.67 26.24 1.79
C THR A 28 -13.67 25.61 3.19
N THR A 29 -12.52 25.10 3.60
CA THR A 29 -12.31 24.55 4.96
C THR A 29 -12.69 25.55 6.05
N GLN A 30 -12.32 26.82 5.88
CA GLN A 30 -12.72 27.90 6.78
C GLN A 30 -14.25 28.09 6.82
N ALA A 31 -14.94 28.01 5.67
CA ALA A 31 -16.40 28.15 5.63
C ALA A 31 -17.07 26.98 6.36
N LEU A 32 -16.62 25.75 6.13
CA LEU A 32 -17.10 24.56 6.85
C LEU A 32 -16.86 24.68 8.37
N ALA A 33 -15.68 25.15 8.77
CA ALA A 33 -15.36 25.37 10.18
C ALA A 33 -16.29 26.43 10.80
N SER A 34 -16.57 27.51 10.06
CA SER A 34 -17.51 28.55 10.49
C SER A 34 -18.93 28.02 10.67
N HIS A 35 -19.39 27.12 9.78
CA HIS A 35 -20.69 26.47 9.92
C HIS A 35 -20.79 25.62 11.18
N ILE A 36 -19.75 24.83 11.50
CA ILE A 36 -19.70 24.02 12.72
C ILE A 36 -19.74 24.91 13.96
N GLN A 37 -18.96 26.00 13.97
CA GLN A 37 -18.93 26.94 15.08
C GLN A 37 -20.28 27.62 15.30
N ALA A 38 -20.96 28.03 14.23
CA ALA A 38 -22.29 28.64 14.29
C ALA A 38 -23.36 27.67 14.80
N ALA A 39 -23.26 26.38 14.47
CA ALA A 39 -24.20 25.33 14.86
C ALA A 39 -23.85 24.65 16.21
N SER A 40 -22.83 25.13 16.93
CA SER A 40 -22.33 24.54 18.18
C SER A 40 -21.86 23.08 18.05
N GLY A 41 -21.42 22.67 16.86
CA GLY A 41 -20.91 21.32 16.58
C GLY A 41 -21.37 20.76 15.25
N LEU A 42 -20.73 19.67 14.81
CA LEU A 42 -21.05 19.02 13.54
C LEU A 42 -22.34 18.20 13.60
N LEU A 43 -22.58 17.46 14.68
CA LEU A 43 -23.77 16.61 14.79
C LEU A 43 -25.10 17.39 14.74
N PRO A 44 -25.27 18.52 15.46
CA PRO A 44 -26.47 19.35 15.32
C PRO A 44 -26.67 19.85 13.89
N LEU A 45 -25.59 20.22 13.20
CA LEU A 45 -25.63 20.68 11.81
C LEU A 45 -26.13 19.58 10.86
N LEU A 46 -25.76 18.33 11.12
CA LEU A 46 -26.20 17.16 10.37
C LEU A 46 -27.62 16.67 10.77
N GLY A 47 -28.26 17.32 11.74
CA GLY A 47 -29.57 16.91 12.26
C GLY A 47 -29.53 15.59 13.04
N ALA A 48 -28.35 15.17 13.51
CA ALA A 48 -28.21 13.95 14.30
C ALA A 48 -28.70 14.19 15.74
N PRO A 49 -29.49 13.27 16.31
CA PRO A 49 -29.96 13.41 17.69
C PRO A 49 -28.79 13.25 18.68
N ALA A 50 -28.86 13.96 19.80
CA ALA A 50 -27.76 14.03 20.78
C ALA A 50 -27.45 12.67 21.43
N ASP A 51 -28.44 11.79 21.50
CA ASP A 51 -28.41 10.45 22.07
C ASP A 51 -28.19 9.34 21.02
N ALA A 52 -27.84 9.69 19.78
CA ALA A 52 -27.45 8.70 18.78
C ALA A 52 -26.29 7.83 19.31
N GLY A 53 -26.44 6.51 19.20
CA GLY A 53 -25.35 5.56 19.46
C GLY A 53 -24.25 5.63 18.39
N PRO A 54 -23.15 4.88 18.56
CA PRO A 54 -22.11 4.77 17.54
C PRO A 54 -22.67 4.36 16.19
N ALA A 55 -22.15 4.96 15.12
CA ALA A 55 -22.51 4.57 13.76
C ALA A 55 -22.03 3.14 13.48
N PRO A 56 -22.76 2.37 12.65
CA PRO A 56 -22.30 1.05 12.24
C PRO A 56 -21.00 1.13 11.44
N ILE A 57 -20.17 0.11 11.60
CA ILE A 57 -18.99 -0.10 10.74
C ILE A 57 -19.46 -0.89 9.52
N ASP A 58 -19.49 -0.24 8.36
CA ASP A 58 -19.94 -0.81 7.10
C ASP A 58 -18.96 -0.44 5.97
N GLN A 59 -18.45 -1.44 5.27
CA GLN A 59 -17.54 -1.28 4.13
C GLN A 59 -18.12 -0.46 2.97
N TYR A 60 -19.45 -0.34 2.89
CA TYR A 60 -20.13 0.49 1.88
C TYR A 60 -20.53 1.88 2.39
N GLY A 61 -20.07 2.23 3.59
CA GLY A 61 -20.39 3.50 4.22
C GLY A 61 -19.68 4.71 3.59
N PRO A 62 -19.99 5.92 4.09
CA PRO A 62 -19.40 7.15 3.58
C PRO A 62 -17.87 7.18 3.69
N SER A 63 -17.26 7.78 2.68
CA SER A 63 -15.81 7.87 2.52
C SER A 63 -15.33 9.30 2.68
N LEU A 64 -14.30 9.52 3.51
CA LEU A 64 -13.55 10.77 3.56
C LEU A 64 -12.54 10.80 2.42
N TYR A 65 -12.62 11.81 1.56
CA TYR A 65 -11.75 12.02 0.41
C TYR A 65 -10.81 13.20 0.64
N ILE A 66 -9.52 12.91 0.53
CA ILE A 66 -8.43 13.86 0.77
C ILE A 66 -7.57 13.84 -0.49
N ASN A 67 -7.80 14.78 -1.40
CA ASN A 67 -7.15 14.80 -2.69
C ASN A 67 -6.68 16.22 -3.02
N SER A 68 -5.42 16.50 -2.74
CA SER A 68 -4.83 17.79 -3.09
C SER A 68 -3.57 17.58 -3.91
N LYS A 69 -3.57 18.09 -5.15
CA LYS A 69 -2.37 18.15 -6.01
C LYS A 69 -1.35 19.20 -5.55
N THR A 70 -1.72 20.01 -4.55
CA THR A 70 -0.93 21.11 -4.00
C THR A 70 -0.73 20.88 -2.50
N ASP A 71 0.31 21.44 -1.88
CA ASP A 71 0.56 21.32 -0.43
C ASP A 71 -0.54 21.95 0.48
N GLN A 72 -1.68 22.34 -0.08
CA GLN A 72 -2.76 23.05 0.59
C GLN A 72 -3.24 22.32 1.85
N ILE A 73 -3.41 21.00 1.79
CA ILE A 73 -3.91 20.22 2.94
C ILE A 73 -2.93 20.26 4.12
N GLY A 74 -1.63 20.10 3.85
CA GLY A 74 -0.61 20.17 4.89
C GLY A 74 -0.34 21.58 5.44
N ARG A 75 -0.97 22.61 4.86
CA ARG A 75 -0.80 24.02 5.25
C ARG A 75 -2.08 24.64 5.81
N ASP A 76 -3.24 23.99 5.62
CA ASP A 76 -4.54 24.46 6.08
C ASP A 76 -4.71 24.26 7.59
N GLU A 77 -4.95 25.36 8.30
CA GLU A 77 -5.08 25.38 9.75
C GLU A 77 -6.45 24.89 10.26
N TYR A 78 -7.47 24.84 9.40
CA TYR A 78 -8.83 24.41 9.75
C TYR A 78 -9.00 22.89 9.61
N ILE A 79 -8.19 22.22 8.78
CA ILE A 79 -8.29 20.76 8.57
C ILE A 79 -8.19 19.97 9.87
N PRO A 80 -7.20 20.20 10.76
CA PRO A 80 -7.14 19.48 12.04
C PRO A 80 -8.40 19.63 12.88
N PHE A 81 -8.98 20.84 12.91
CA PHE A 81 -10.23 21.10 13.61
C PHE A 81 -11.39 20.33 12.99
N LEU A 82 -11.55 20.37 11.67
CA LEU A 82 -12.62 19.66 10.96
C LEU A 82 -12.52 18.14 11.15
N PHE A 83 -11.32 17.58 11.04
CA PHE A 83 -11.10 16.14 11.21
C PHE A 83 -11.34 15.71 12.65
N ALA A 84 -11.01 16.53 13.64
CA ALA A 84 -11.35 16.25 15.03
C ALA A 84 -12.87 16.11 15.23
N GLN A 85 -13.69 16.88 14.52
CA GLN A 85 -15.15 16.75 14.57
C GLN A 85 -15.62 15.46 13.88
N LEU A 86 -15.04 15.10 12.73
CA LEU A 86 -15.39 13.89 11.97
C LEU A 86 -15.00 12.59 12.68
N LYS A 87 -14.13 12.65 13.69
CA LYS A 87 -13.76 11.50 14.52
C LYS A 87 -14.78 11.13 15.59
N ASP A 88 -15.89 11.87 15.71
CA ASP A 88 -16.98 11.45 16.59
C ASP A 88 -17.51 10.07 16.14
N PRO A 89 -17.56 9.05 17.04
CA PRO A 89 -18.01 7.71 16.68
C PRO A 89 -19.43 7.62 16.12
N ARG A 90 -20.25 8.65 16.30
CA ARG A 90 -21.61 8.74 15.76
C ARG A 90 -21.63 9.16 14.29
N ILE A 91 -20.52 9.64 13.75
CA ILE A 91 -20.41 10.02 12.34
C ILE A 91 -19.97 8.80 11.52
N PRO A 92 -20.73 8.42 10.47
CA PRO A 92 -20.45 7.23 9.68
C PRO A 92 -19.33 7.51 8.66
N VAL A 93 -18.09 7.68 9.10
CA VAL A 93 -16.92 7.71 8.21
C VAL A 93 -16.30 6.32 8.21
N ASN A 94 -16.59 5.52 7.19
CA ASN A 94 -16.20 4.11 7.13
C ASN A 94 -15.00 3.85 6.22
N SER A 95 -14.67 4.80 5.35
CA SER A 95 -13.49 4.69 4.51
C SER A 95 -12.72 6.01 4.45
N MET A 96 -11.42 5.91 4.20
CA MET A 96 -10.59 7.08 3.93
C MET A 96 -9.76 6.90 2.67
N ASN A 97 -9.80 7.91 1.80
CA ASN A 97 -9.06 7.97 0.55
C ASN A 97 -8.06 9.13 0.63
N ILE A 98 -6.77 8.81 0.72
CA ILE A 98 -5.67 9.79 0.81
C ILE A 98 -4.89 9.78 -0.50
N TRP A 99 -4.92 10.90 -1.23
CA TRP A 99 -4.38 11.03 -2.57
C TRP A 99 -3.42 12.21 -2.68
N HIS A 100 -2.29 12.01 -3.35
CA HIS A 100 -1.35 13.08 -3.74
C HIS A 100 -0.77 13.87 -2.57
N GLN A 101 -0.44 13.22 -1.45
CA GLN A 101 0.07 13.90 -0.24
C GLN A 101 1.59 13.78 -0.09
N ASN A 102 2.26 14.86 0.30
CA ASN A 102 3.67 14.84 0.70
C ASN A 102 3.79 15.12 2.20
N PHE A 103 3.87 14.07 3.01
CA PHE A 103 3.99 14.18 4.47
C PHE A 103 5.37 14.67 4.91
N LEU A 104 6.37 14.64 4.04
CA LEU A 104 7.71 15.14 4.32
C LEU A 104 7.79 16.66 4.25
N GLU A 105 6.93 17.29 3.44
CA GLU A 105 6.92 18.74 3.18
C GLU A 105 5.71 19.46 3.80
N ALA A 106 4.90 18.75 4.59
CA ALA A 106 3.82 19.36 5.35
C ALA A 106 4.37 20.42 6.32
N ARG A 107 3.62 21.52 6.54
CA ARG A 107 4.04 22.61 7.43
C ARG A 107 4.28 22.12 8.87
N ASN A 108 3.45 21.19 9.31
CA ASN A 108 3.57 20.51 10.59
C ASN A 108 3.17 19.03 10.42
N PRO A 109 4.11 18.15 10.04
CA PRO A 109 3.80 16.75 9.78
C PRO A 109 3.16 16.03 10.98
N PRO A 110 3.64 16.18 12.23
CA PRO A 110 2.99 15.55 13.38
C PRO A 110 1.51 15.92 13.55
N VAL A 111 1.15 17.19 13.34
CA VAL A 111 -0.24 17.65 13.44
C VAL A 111 -1.09 17.06 12.31
N LEU A 112 -0.58 17.04 11.07
CA LEU A 112 -1.29 16.44 9.95
C LEU A 112 -1.50 14.94 10.16
N MET A 113 -0.47 14.21 10.59
CA MET A 113 -0.55 12.78 10.88
C MET A 113 -1.57 12.49 11.98
N THR A 114 -1.59 13.30 13.03
CA THR A 114 -2.58 13.21 14.10
C THR A 114 -3.99 13.54 13.61
N ALA A 115 -4.14 14.49 12.68
CA ALA A 115 -5.43 14.81 12.09
C ALA A 115 -5.97 13.63 11.27
N LEU A 116 -5.11 12.98 10.47
CA LEU A 116 -5.46 11.84 9.63
C LEU A 116 -5.68 10.55 10.41
N SER A 117 -5.10 10.38 11.60
CA SER A 117 -5.11 9.12 12.33
C SER A 117 -6.41 8.83 13.11
N SER A 118 -6.62 7.57 13.48
CA SER A 118 -7.56 7.17 14.55
C SER A 118 -9.03 7.55 14.33
N PHE A 119 -9.53 7.37 13.11
CA PHE A 119 -10.97 7.43 12.85
C PHE A 119 -11.63 6.13 13.35
N PRO A 120 -12.62 6.21 14.27
CA PRO A 120 -13.12 5.03 14.97
C PRO A 120 -13.88 4.07 14.06
N ASN A 121 -14.50 4.55 12.99
CA ASN A 121 -15.37 3.73 12.14
C ASN A 121 -14.72 3.30 10.82
N VAL A 122 -13.49 3.78 10.55
CA VAL A 122 -12.79 3.51 9.29
C VAL A 122 -12.32 2.05 9.25
N CYS A 123 -12.84 1.32 8.27
CA CYS A 123 -12.51 -0.07 7.98
C CYS A 123 -11.83 -0.25 6.61
N ILE A 124 -11.85 0.77 5.75
CA ILE A 124 -11.16 0.78 4.46
C ILE A 124 -10.21 1.99 4.40
N LEU A 125 -8.95 1.74 4.08
CA LEU A 125 -7.95 2.78 3.86
C LEU A 125 -7.32 2.63 2.49
N ASN A 126 -7.49 3.67 1.66
CA ASN A 126 -6.96 3.75 0.32
C ASN A 126 -5.92 4.87 0.28
N ILE A 127 -4.66 4.52 0.01
CA ILE A 127 -3.54 5.45 -0.01
C ILE A 127 -2.91 5.45 -1.40
N HIS A 128 -2.92 6.61 -2.06
CA HIS A 128 -2.48 6.74 -3.45
C HIS A 128 -1.54 7.92 -3.62
N THR A 129 -0.39 7.67 -4.25
CA THR A 129 0.58 8.71 -4.61
C THR A 129 0.98 9.58 -3.42
N ILE A 130 1.55 8.97 -2.38
CA ILE A 130 2.04 9.72 -1.20
C ILE A 130 3.56 9.63 -1.05
N LYS A 131 4.15 10.63 -0.40
CA LYS A 131 5.55 10.64 0.03
C LYS A 131 5.64 10.72 1.54
N CYS A 132 6.34 9.79 2.16
CA CYS A 132 6.50 9.73 3.61
C CYS A 132 7.79 8.99 3.99
N ASN A 133 8.10 8.91 5.28
CA ASN A 133 9.07 7.94 5.79
C ASN A 133 8.37 6.67 6.31
N GLU A 134 9.16 5.64 6.61
CA GLU A 134 8.63 4.34 7.03
C GLU A 134 7.80 4.47 8.32
N SER A 135 8.32 5.24 9.29
CA SER A 135 7.66 5.45 10.57
C SER A 135 6.30 6.14 10.45
N GLN A 136 6.18 7.12 9.55
CA GLN A 136 4.94 7.82 9.25
C GLN A 136 3.92 6.85 8.62
N PHE A 137 4.35 6.08 7.61
CA PHE A 137 3.48 5.10 6.97
C PHE A 137 2.94 4.07 7.97
N ILE A 138 3.84 3.45 8.75
CA ILE A 138 3.47 2.47 9.78
C ILE A 138 2.52 3.09 10.81
N SER A 139 2.84 4.28 11.32
CA SER A 139 2.03 4.95 12.34
C SER A 139 0.64 5.31 11.82
N LEU A 140 0.53 5.76 10.57
CA LEU A 140 -0.75 6.07 9.95
C LEU A 140 -1.64 4.84 9.87
N VAL A 141 -1.14 3.77 9.25
CA VAL A 141 -1.92 2.54 9.04
C VAL A 141 -2.30 1.89 10.38
N ARG A 142 -1.36 1.80 11.33
CA ARG A 142 -1.63 1.24 12.66
C ARG A 142 -2.65 2.01 13.47
N SER A 143 -2.89 3.28 13.15
CA SER A 143 -3.83 4.12 13.90
C SER A 143 -5.30 3.76 13.69
N TYR A 144 -5.63 2.96 12.66
CA TYR A 144 -6.99 2.54 12.34
C TYR A 144 -7.28 1.16 12.90
N SER A 145 -7.81 1.09 14.12
CA SER A 145 -8.02 -0.18 14.84
C SER A 145 -9.01 -1.13 14.16
N ASN A 146 -9.95 -0.60 13.38
CA ASN A 146 -10.99 -1.37 12.70
C ASN A 146 -10.68 -1.62 11.22
N LEU A 147 -9.45 -1.35 10.78
CA LEU A 147 -9.04 -1.50 9.39
C LEU A 147 -9.09 -2.96 8.95
N GLN A 148 -9.86 -3.24 7.89
CA GLN A 148 -10.02 -4.56 7.29
C GLN A 148 -9.50 -4.60 5.85
N ILE A 149 -9.55 -3.48 5.12
CA ILE A 149 -9.13 -3.40 3.72
C ILE A 149 -8.10 -2.28 3.59
N LEU A 150 -6.93 -2.61 3.04
CA LEU A 150 -5.86 -1.66 2.76
C LEU A 150 -5.50 -1.71 1.28
N GLU A 151 -5.70 -0.59 0.58
CA GLU A 151 -5.20 -0.39 -0.78
C GLU A 151 -4.06 0.62 -0.78
N THR A 152 -2.95 0.28 -1.45
CA THR A 152 -1.81 1.18 -1.61
C THR A 152 -1.35 1.26 -3.06
N GLN A 153 -1.03 2.47 -3.49
CA GLN A 153 -0.57 2.74 -4.85
C GLN A 153 0.43 3.90 -4.88
N ASP A 154 1.51 3.73 -5.64
CA ASP A 154 2.53 4.75 -5.90
C ASP A 154 3.05 5.42 -4.61
N ILE A 155 3.40 4.62 -3.60
CA ILE A 155 3.88 5.12 -2.30
C ILE A 155 5.42 5.25 -2.32
N ASP A 156 5.93 6.44 -2.03
CA ASP A 156 7.37 6.76 -1.96
C ASP A 156 7.82 6.84 -0.49
N ILE A 157 8.63 5.87 -0.04
CA ILE A 157 9.17 5.77 1.32
C ILE A 157 10.68 6.03 1.32
N ARG A 158 11.10 7.27 1.58
CA ARG A 158 12.51 7.71 1.47
C ARG A 158 13.52 6.94 2.35
N GLU A 159 13.16 6.53 3.55
CA GLU A 159 14.12 5.96 4.52
C GLU A 159 14.27 4.44 4.39
N TYR A 160 13.23 3.73 3.96
CA TYR A 160 13.28 2.28 3.80
C TYR A 160 14.20 1.87 2.63
N GLU A 161 14.23 2.69 1.57
CA GLU A 161 15.10 2.50 0.41
C GLU A 161 16.60 2.57 0.73
N SER A 162 16.96 3.17 1.87
CA SER A 162 18.36 3.34 2.27
C SER A 162 18.94 2.17 3.07
N SER A 163 18.09 1.36 3.72
CA SER A 163 18.51 0.33 4.68
C SER A 163 18.34 -1.10 4.19
N ASN A 164 17.45 -1.33 3.22
CA ASN A 164 17.30 -2.61 2.53
C ASN A 164 17.66 -2.42 1.06
N SER A 165 18.72 -3.09 0.59
CA SER A 165 18.92 -3.15 -0.85
C SER A 165 17.75 -3.91 -1.46
N ALA A 166 17.15 -3.39 -2.54
CA ALA A 166 16.00 -4.00 -3.20
C ALA A 166 16.23 -5.46 -3.67
N HIS A 167 17.45 -5.97 -3.54
CA HIS A 167 17.91 -7.30 -3.95
C HIS A 167 18.38 -8.18 -2.78
N ALA A 168 18.49 -7.66 -1.56
CA ALA A 168 18.86 -8.45 -0.38
C ALA A 168 17.64 -8.89 0.40
N ASP A 169 17.76 -10.06 1.04
CA ASP A 169 16.75 -10.50 1.99
C ASP A 169 16.86 -9.75 3.31
N PRO A 170 15.74 -9.33 3.90
CA PRO A 170 15.75 -8.88 5.27
C PRO A 170 16.25 -10.02 6.17
N VAL A 171 17.18 -9.70 7.07
CA VAL A 171 17.85 -10.66 7.97
C VAL A 171 16.84 -11.52 8.76
N GLU A 172 15.70 -10.93 9.14
CA GLU A 172 14.61 -11.65 9.83
C GLU A 172 14.10 -12.83 9.02
N ALA A 173 13.97 -12.69 7.70
CA ALA A 173 13.40 -13.73 6.84
C ALA A 173 14.29 -14.97 6.67
N ALA A 174 15.59 -14.86 7.00
CA ALA A 174 16.52 -15.97 6.97
C ALA A 174 16.68 -16.66 8.34
N SER A 175 16.30 -15.99 9.43
CA SER A 175 16.66 -16.40 10.80
C SER A 175 15.46 -16.65 11.73
N VAL A 176 14.26 -16.23 11.34
CA VAL A 176 13.05 -16.30 12.17
C VAL A 176 11.97 -17.14 11.50
N ALA A 177 11.30 -18.01 12.27
CA ALA A 177 10.19 -18.81 11.76
C ALA A 177 9.00 -17.92 11.36
N PRO A 178 8.27 -18.22 10.25
CA PRO A 178 7.13 -17.41 9.82
C PRO A 178 6.08 -17.17 10.93
N ARG A 179 5.79 -18.20 11.73
CA ARG A 179 4.88 -18.07 12.88
C ARG A 179 5.32 -17.00 13.88
N GLU A 180 6.61 -16.88 14.17
CA GLU A 180 7.14 -15.91 15.13
C GLU A 180 7.21 -14.49 14.56
N ILE A 181 7.30 -14.36 13.24
CA ILE A 181 7.13 -13.07 12.56
C ILE A 181 5.68 -12.63 12.69
N ARG A 182 4.74 -13.48 12.23
CA ARG A 182 3.29 -13.24 12.28
C ARG A 182 2.81 -12.94 13.70
N ASP A 183 3.29 -13.71 14.68
CA ASP A 183 2.85 -13.57 16.06
C ASP A 183 3.39 -12.27 16.71
N GLY A 184 4.50 -11.74 16.20
CA GLY A 184 5.09 -10.46 16.59
C GLY A 184 4.58 -9.24 15.82
N GLN A 185 3.76 -9.43 14.77
CA GLN A 185 3.15 -8.31 14.05
C GLN A 185 2.16 -7.56 14.93
N GLN A 186 2.23 -6.24 14.87
CA GLN A 186 1.36 -5.32 15.58
C GLN A 186 0.58 -4.47 14.59
N GLY A 187 -0.64 -4.10 14.95
CA GLY A 187 -1.53 -3.28 14.11
C GLY A 187 -2.89 -3.94 13.92
N PRO A 188 -3.73 -3.36 13.06
CA PRO A 188 -5.05 -3.93 12.75
C PRO A 188 -4.93 -5.28 12.04
N GLU A 189 -5.89 -6.15 12.29
CA GLU A 189 -6.01 -7.45 11.62
C GLU A 189 -6.72 -7.27 10.28
N ILE A 190 -5.95 -7.32 9.21
CA ILE A 190 -6.42 -7.03 7.85
C ILE A 190 -7.04 -8.29 7.22
N GLN A 191 -8.09 -8.11 6.41
CA GLN A 191 -8.72 -9.17 5.63
C GLN A 191 -8.31 -9.12 4.16
N GLU A 192 -8.13 -7.91 3.62
CA GLU A 192 -7.75 -7.68 2.23
C GLU A 192 -6.61 -6.66 2.12
N ILE A 193 -5.61 -7.00 1.32
CA ILE A 193 -4.55 -6.08 0.91
C ILE A 193 -4.53 -5.99 -0.61
N SER A 194 -4.53 -4.78 -1.14
CA SER A 194 -4.31 -4.48 -2.56
C SER A 194 -3.06 -3.61 -2.71
N LEU A 195 -2.04 -4.11 -3.40
CA LEU A 195 -0.78 -3.40 -3.63
C LEU A 195 -0.59 -3.17 -5.12
N TYR A 196 -0.40 -1.91 -5.52
CA TYR A 196 0.19 -1.60 -6.81
C TYR A 196 1.71 -1.57 -6.67
N ILE A 197 2.34 -2.54 -7.31
CA ILE A 197 3.79 -2.65 -7.41
C ILE A 197 4.14 -2.03 -8.76
N ASP A 198 4.57 -0.77 -8.80
CA ASP A 198 4.96 -0.10 -10.05
C ASP A 198 6.42 0.40 -10.03
N THR A 199 6.98 0.50 -8.83
CA THR A 199 8.26 1.09 -8.49
C THR A 199 9.11 0.11 -7.68
N THR A 200 10.41 0.37 -7.57
CA THR A 200 11.32 -0.36 -6.66
C THR A 200 10.77 -0.40 -5.23
N THR A 201 10.09 0.67 -4.80
CA THR A 201 9.40 0.83 -3.52
C THR A 201 8.22 -0.14 -3.35
N GLY A 202 7.50 -0.45 -4.43
CA GLY A 202 6.43 -1.46 -4.43
C GLY A 202 6.89 -2.84 -3.98
N TRP A 203 8.10 -3.27 -4.37
CA TRP A 203 8.66 -4.57 -3.97
C TRP A 203 9.05 -4.61 -2.50
N ILE A 204 9.48 -3.45 -2.00
CA ILE A 204 9.86 -3.20 -0.62
C ILE A 204 8.66 -3.37 0.33
N PHE A 205 7.44 -3.03 -0.11
CA PHE A 205 6.22 -3.25 0.70
C PHE A 205 6.01 -4.71 1.03
N LEU A 206 6.31 -5.62 0.11
CA LEU A 206 6.17 -7.05 0.39
C LEU A 206 7.10 -7.50 1.53
N ASP A 207 8.32 -6.97 1.58
CA ASP A 207 9.24 -7.22 2.69
C ASP A 207 8.75 -6.58 4.00
N LEU A 208 8.21 -5.36 3.93
CA LEU A 208 7.66 -4.67 5.10
C LEU A 208 6.48 -5.45 5.71
N PHE A 209 5.51 -5.88 4.89
CA PHE A 209 4.38 -6.71 5.32
C PHE A 209 4.85 -8.10 5.81
N ALA A 210 5.96 -8.61 5.30
CA ALA A 210 6.55 -9.88 5.73
C ALA A 210 7.49 -9.76 6.94
N SER A 211 7.48 -8.63 7.67
CA SER A 211 8.32 -8.39 8.85
C SER A 211 7.50 -8.26 10.14
N ARG A 212 8.16 -8.30 11.31
CA ARG A 212 7.52 -7.97 12.60
C ARG A 212 7.12 -6.49 12.70
N ARG A 213 7.80 -5.64 11.93
CA ARG A 213 7.51 -4.20 11.83
C ARG A 213 6.35 -3.88 10.89
N SER A 214 5.69 -4.89 10.31
CA SER A 214 4.53 -4.73 9.45
C SER A 214 3.53 -3.72 10.03
N PRO A 215 2.94 -2.84 9.18
CA PRO A 215 1.91 -1.89 9.61
C PRO A 215 0.59 -2.56 9.99
N VAL A 216 0.41 -3.83 9.62
CA VAL A 216 -0.79 -4.63 9.84
C VAL A 216 -0.44 -6.05 10.31
N ALA A 217 -1.38 -6.72 10.94
CA ALA A 217 -1.27 -8.15 11.25
C ALA A 217 -1.93 -8.98 10.14
N LEU A 218 -1.18 -9.95 9.58
CA LEU A 218 -1.63 -10.75 8.43
C LEU A 218 -2.40 -12.04 8.80
N ARG A 219 -2.72 -12.22 10.10
CA ARG A 219 -3.34 -13.46 10.61
C ARG A 219 -4.68 -13.78 9.93
N ASN A 220 -5.44 -12.74 9.59
CA ASN A 220 -6.76 -12.85 8.98
C ASN A 220 -6.76 -12.48 7.49
N LEU A 221 -5.58 -12.33 6.88
CA LEU A 221 -5.50 -11.98 5.46
C LEU A 221 -6.08 -13.13 4.64
N SER A 222 -7.17 -12.84 3.93
CA SER A 222 -7.93 -13.80 3.13
C SER A 222 -7.76 -13.56 1.63
N LYS A 223 -7.52 -12.29 1.25
CA LYS A 223 -7.32 -11.84 -0.12
C LYS A 223 -6.09 -10.95 -0.25
N LEU A 224 -5.21 -11.31 -1.17
CA LEU A 224 -4.06 -10.50 -1.58
C LEU A 224 -4.18 -10.17 -3.07
N THR A 225 -4.28 -8.88 -3.39
CA THR A 225 -4.28 -8.40 -4.78
C THR A 225 -2.96 -7.69 -5.05
N LEU A 226 -2.26 -8.12 -6.10
CA LEU A 226 -1.04 -7.50 -6.60
C LEU A 226 -1.32 -7.00 -8.01
N ARG A 227 -1.13 -5.71 -8.24
CA ARG A 227 -1.33 -5.07 -9.56
C ARG A 227 -0.03 -4.42 -10.02
N HIS A 228 0.22 -4.44 -11.32
CA HIS A 228 1.38 -3.79 -11.92
C HIS A 228 0.96 -2.99 -13.16
N ARG A 229 1.44 -1.75 -13.34
CA ARG A 229 1.03 -0.86 -14.45
C ARG A 229 1.80 -1.04 -15.77
N SER A 230 2.86 -1.85 -15.76
CA SER A 230 3.73 -2.14 -16.91
C SER A 230 3.97 -3.64 -17.07
N PRO A 231 4.26 -4.18 -18.27
CA PRO A 231 4.62 -5.59 -18.44
C PRO A 231 6.03 -5.86 -17.88
N VAL A 232 6.21 -5.76 -16.57
CA VAL A 232 7.46 -6.16 -15.92
C VAL A 232 7.53 -7.68 -15.92
N ILE A 233 8.66 -8.20 -16.40
CA ILE A 233 8.94 -9.62 -16.41
C ILE A 233 9.24 -10.03 -14.97
N CYS A 234 8.34 -10.80 -14.36
CA CYS A 234 8.57 -11.49 -13.07
C CYS A 234 9.58 -12.64 -13.20
N ASN A 235 10.72 -12.42 -13.85
CA ASN A 235 11.83 -13.37 -13.86
C ASN A 235 12.70 -13.27 -12.60
N ASP A 236 12.29 -12.44 -11.65
CA ASP A 236 13.05 -12.22 -10.44
C ASP A 236 12.66 -13.25 -9.37
N ASN A 237 13.56 -14.21 -9.12
CA ASN A 237 13.47 -15.13 -7.98
C ASN A 237 13.15 -14.39 -6.67
N ASN A 238 13.52 -13.11 -6.55
CA ASN A 238 13.19 -12.29 -5.39
C ASN A 238 11.69 -12.05 -5.23
N PHE A 239 10.91 -11.84 -6.30
CA PHE A 239 9.46 -11.68 -6.18
C PHE A 239 8.79 -12.94 -5.65
N VAL A 240 9.10 -14.09 -6.26
CA VAL A 240 8.55 -15.38 -5.83
C VAL A 240 8.91 -15.65 -4.37
N ARG A 241 10.14 -15.34 -3.96
CA ARG A 241 10.58 -15.48 -2.56
C ARG A 241 9.80 -14.56 -1.63
N ARG A 242 9.63 -13.28 -1.97
CA ARG A 242 8.86 -12.30 -1.19
C ARG A 242 7.40 -12.70 -1.05
N LEU A 243 6.77 -13.04 -2.16
CA LEU A 243 5.38 -13.52 -2.18
C LEU A 243 5.23 -14.80 -1.33
N SER A 244 6.16 -15.76 -1.49
CA SER A 244 6.15 -16.98 -0.68
C SER A 244 6.26 -16.70 0.82
N ARG A 245 7.01 -15.67 1.24
CA ARG A 245 7.05 -15.24 2.64
C ARG A 245 5.70 -14.78 3.14
N ILE A 246 5.05 -13.87 2.42
CA ILE A 246 3.72 -13.39 2.79
C ILE A 246 2.74 -14.56 2.89
N ILE A 247 2.71 -15.44 1.89
CA ILE A 247 1.83 -16.62 1.89
C ILE A 247 2.06 -17.48 3.14
N ARG A 248 3.32 -17.71 3.55
CA ARG A 248 3.64 -18.46 4.77
C ARG A 248 3.19 -17.80 6.07
N LEU A 249 2.96 -16.48 6.05
CA LEU A 249 2.44 -15.72 7.20
C LEU A 249 0.90 -15.74 7.27
N CYS A 250 0.22 -16.09 6.19
CA CYS A 250 -1.23 -15.95 6.05
C CYS A 250 -1.92 -17.33 6.03
N PRO A 251 -2.31 -17.90 7.18
CA PRO A 251 -2.83 -19.27 7.25
C PRO A 251 -4.19 -19.46 6.58
N ILE A 252 -4.95 -18.38 6.37
CA ILE A 252 -6.30 -18.41 5.79
C ILE A 252 -6.39 -17.73 4.42
N LEU A 253 -5.24 -17.40 3.81
CA LEU A 253 -5.19 -16.80 2.49
C LEU A 253 -5.74 -17.79 1.46
N TRP A 254 -6.84 -17.42 0.81
CA TRP A 254 -7.52 -18.27 -0.17
C TRP A 254 -7.59 -17.63 -1.56
N GLU A 255 -7.48 -16.30 -1.65
CA GLU A 255 -7.46 -15.57 -2.92
C GLU A 255 -6.13 -14.81 -3.08
N ILE A 256 -5.45 -15.07 -4.20
CA ILE A 256 -4.33 -14.25 -4.67
C ILE A 256 -4.63 -13.83 -6.10
N ASP A 257 -4.90 -12.54 -6.27
CA ASP A 257 -5.11 -11.94 -7.59
C ASP A 257 -3.81 -11.25 -8.03
N ILE A 258 -3.32 -11.60 -9.21
CA ILE A 258 -2.05 -11.13 -9.76
C ILE A 258 -2.36 -10.60 -11.17
N ASP A 259 -2.61 -9.30 -11.27
CA ASP A 259 -2.99 -8.64 -12.51
C ASP A 259 -1.75 -7.99 -13.16
N SER A 260 -1.66 -8.14 -14.49
CA SER A 260 -0.72 -7.42 -15.35
C SER A 260 0.77 -7.74 -15.10
N PHE A 261 1.07 -8.90 -14.51
CA PHE A 261 2.43 -9.43 -14.42
C PHE A 261 2.77 -10.34 -15.61
N ASN A 262 3.91 -10.09 -16.25
CA ASN A 262 4.41 -10.96 -17.32
C ASN A 262 5.29 -12.05 -16.69
N ILE A 263 4.72 -13.21 -16.37
CA ILE A 263 5.49 -14.36 -15.87
C ILE A 263 6.23 -14.96 -17.08
N GLY A 264 7.45 -14.48 -17.32
CA GLY A 264 8.28 -14.93 -18.43
C GLY A 264 8.57 -16.44 -18.35
N LYS A 265 8.64 -17.10 -19.51
CA LYS A 265 9.10 -18.49 -19.63
C LYS A 265 10.51 -18.60 -19.03
N PHE A 266 10.69 -19.51 -18.06
CA PHE A 266 12.01 -19.95 -17.62
C PHE A 266 12.85 -20.25 -18.87
N HIS A 267 13.94 -19.51 -19.07
CA HIS A 267 14.91 -19.89 -20.08
C HIS A 267 15.50 -21.21 -19.61
N SER A 268 15.12 -22.30 -20.29
CA SER A 268 15.85 -23.56 -20.21
C SER A 268 17.32 -23.22 -20.38
N PRO A 269 18.22 -23.69 -19.50
CA PRO A 269 19.64 -23.48 -19.69
C PRO A 269 19.99 -23.94 -21.10
N PRO A 270 20.85 -23.20 -21.83
CA PRO A 270 21.21 -23.58 -23.19
C PRO A 270 21.65 -25.04 -23.16
N SER A 271 20.88 -25.89 -23.84
CA SER A 271 21.22 -27.29 -24.03
C SER A 271 22.64 -27.32 -24.57
N SER A 272 23.56 -27.84 -23.76
CA SER A 272 24.94 -28.04 -24.17
C SER A 272 24.91 -28.78 -25.52
N PRO A 273 25.62 -28.30 -26.56
CA PRO A 273 25.57 -28.96 -27.84
C PRO A 273 26.08 -30.39 -27.70
N SER A 274 25.18 -31.35 -27.83
CA SER A 274 25.48 -32.77 -27.98
C SER A 274 26.32 -32.94 -29.24
N THR A 275 27.64 -32.99 -29.08
CA THR A 275 28.54 -33.37 -30.16
C THR A 275 28.61 -34.88 -30.22
N SER A 276 27.72 -35.46 -31.03
CA SER A 276 27.80 -36.81 -31.58
C SER A 276 27.20 -36.77 -32.98
N ALA A 277 27.78 -37.24 -34.08
CA ALA A 277 29.13 -37.62 -34.47
C ALA A 277 29.07 -37.80 -36.02
N THR A 278 30.16 -37.49 -36.74
CA THR A 278 30.64 -38.13 -38.02
C THR A 278 29.75 -38.07 -39.30
N PRO A 279 30.22 -38.48 -40.51
CA PRO A 279 31.57 -38.83 -41.03
C PRO A 279 31.92 -38.21 -42.42
N SER A 280 33.20 -38.28 -42.85
CA SER A 280 33.56 -38.56 -44.27
C SER A 280 35.08 -38.74 -44.52
N THR A 281 35.47 -39.99 -44.79
CA THR A 281 36.26 -40.49 -45.96
C THR A 281 37.64 -39.87 -46.26
N THR A 282 38.75 -40.52 -45.84
CA THR A 282 39.66 -41.45 -46.59
C THR A 282 40.81 -40.78 -47.36
N SER A 283 42.05 -41.02 -46.91
CA SER A 283 43.16 -41.49 -47.78
C SER A 283 44.33 -42.05 -46.96
N ILE A 284 44.89 -43.14 -47.47
CA ILE A 284 45.87 -44.07 -46.91
C ILE A 284 47.31 -43.52 -47.00
N SER A 285 48.18 -43.88 -46.06
CA SER A 285 49.59 -44.23 -46.32
C SER A 285 50.19 -44.99 -45.13
N ALA A 286 50.72 -46.19 -45.41
CA ALA A 286 51.39 -47.07 -44.46
C ALA A 286 52.91 -46.86 -44.52
N SER A 287 53.60 -46.98 -43.37
CA SER A 287 54.94 -47.60 -43.32
C SER A 287 55.41 -47.91 -41.90
N SER A 288 55.64 -49.22 -41.69
CA SER A 288 56.71 -49.88 -40.92
C SER A 288 56.97 -49.54 -39.44
N SER A 289 56.65 -50.51 -38.58
CA SER A 289 57.53 -50.90 -37.46
C SER A 289 58.84 -51.54 -37.99
N PRO A 290 59.92 -51.63 -37.19
CA PRO A 290 60.00 -52.70 -36.21
C PRO A 290 60.66 -52.34 -34.86
N ALA A 291 60.43 -53.24 -33.90
CA ALA A 291 61.07 -53.30 -32.59
C ALA A 291 62.56 -53.68 -32.65
N ARG A 292 63.38 -53.17 -31.72
CA ARG A 292 64.50 -53.87 -31.01
C ARG A 292 65.19 -52.91 -30.02
N THR A 293 65.10 -53.12 -28.71
CA THR A 293 66.02 -53.87 -27.80
C THR A 293 67.39 -53.22 -27.57
N THR A 294 67.81 -53.35 -26.30
CA THR A 294 69.12 -53.13 -25.66
C THR A 294 69.40 -51.72 -25.14
N ARG A 295 70.17 -51.49 -24.07
CA ARG A 295 70.61 -52.22 -22.85
C ARG A 295 71.63 -51.23 -22.23
N ARG A 296 71.57 -51.04 -20.91
CA ARG A 296 72.61 -50.49 -20.02
C ARG A 296 73.99 -50.21 -20.64
N THR A 297 74.51 -49.03 -20.35
CA THR A 297 75.66 -48.86 -19.44
C THR A 297 75.34 -47.73 -18.48
#